data_AF-A0A6M6E0P6-F1
#
_entry.id   AF-A0A6M6E0P6-F1
#
_cell.length_a   1.000
_cell.length_b   1.000
_cell.length_c   1.000
_cell.angle_alpha   90.00
_cell.angle_beta   90.00
_cell.angle_gamma   90.00
#
_symmetry.space_group_name_H-M   'P 1'
#
loop_
_entity.id
_entity.type
_entity.pdbx_description
1 polymer ?
#
loop_
_entity_poly.entity_id
_entity_poly.type
_entity_poly.pdbx_seq_one_letter_code
_entity_poly.pdbx_strand_id
1 'polypeptide(L)'
;MELKRLYYDNKVRTRYILPQKSIAEGLNLKYDDTYLNYYNNICPRCREEMTIKNGNVKNIGAIGAGILQTTGFYYPYAVCKECSVDMEKSSRKQNEEKSSEIEEYVGKVIPHLAP
;
A
#
# COMPACT_ATOMS: atom_id res chain seq x y z
N MET A 1 -8.88 -10.30 16.17
CA MET A 1 -8.58 -10.97 14.89
C MET A 1 -7.07 -11.13 14.82
N GLU A 2 -6.56 -12.35 14.68
CA GLU A 2 -5.11 -12.56 14.52
C GLU A 2 -4.72 -12.15 13.10
N LEU A 3 -3.86 -11.13 12.98
CA LEU A 3 -3.41 -10.63 11.67
C LEU A 3 -2.44 -11.65 11.06
N LYS A 4 -2.89 -12.33 10.01
CA LYS A 4 -2.05 -13.26 9.25
C LYS A 4 -1.21 -12.49 8.25
N ARG A 5 0.07 -12.85 8.17
CA ARG A 5 0.99 -12.27 7.19
C ARG A 5 0.53 -12.58 5.76
N LEU A 6 0.55 -11.56 4.92
CA LEU A 6 0.25 -11.61 3.50
C LEU A 6 1.53 -11.82 2.67
N TYR A 7 1.38 -12.50 1.55
CA TYR A 7 2.45 -12.83 0.63
C TYR A 7 2.15 -12.34 -0.79
N TYR A 8 3.20 -12.21 -1.59
CA TYR A 8 3.15 -11.63 -2.92
C TYR A 8 3.95 -12.49 -3.89
N ASP A 9 3.46 -12.62 -5.12
CA ASP A 9 4.13 -13.40 -6.16
C ASP A 9 5.57 -12.93 -6.35
N ASN A 10 6.50 -13.87 -6.57
CA ASN A 10 7.94 -13.57 -6.59
C ASN A 10 8.32 -12.46 -7.58
N LYS A 11 7.66 -12.41 -8.74
CA LYS A 11 7.85 -11.33 -9.73
C LYS A 11 7.45 -9.97 -9.19
N VAL A 12 6.32 -9.89 -8.47
CA VAL A 12 5.82 -8.65 -7.85
C VAL A 12 6.77 -8.23 -6.73
N ARG A 13 7.11 -9.18 -5.86
CA ARG A 13 8.01 -8.96 -4.73
C ARG A 13 9.35 -8.39 -5.18
N THR A 14 10.03 -9.07 -6.12
CA THR A 14 11.37 -8.68 -6.55
C THR A 14 11.39 -7.35 -7.30
N ARG A 15 10.41 -7.10 -8.17
CA ARG A 15 10.42 -5.89 -9.02
C ARG A 15 9.92 -4.65 -8.30
N TYR A 16 8.93 -4.79 -7.42
CA TYR A 16 8.19 -3.64 -6.90
C TYR A 16 8.24 -3.49 -5.39
N ILE A 17 8.37 -4.56 -4.62
CA ILE A 17 8.33 -4.49 -3.14
C ILE A 17 9.73 -4.37 -2.53
N LEU A 18 10.69 -5.22 -2.95
CA LEU A 18 12.05 -5.19 -2.38
C LEU A 18 12.76 -3.83 -2.51
N PRO A 19 12.63 -3.08 -3.62
CA PRO A 19 13.29 -1.77 -3.75
C PRO A 19 12.75 -0.68 -2.82
N GLN A 20 11.55 -0.86 -2.25
CA GLN A 20 10.81 0.18 -1.52
C GLN A 20 11.56 0.68 -0.29
N LYS A 21 12.26 -0.21 0.43
CA LYS A 21 13.07 0.17 1.59
C LYS A 21 14.21 1.12 1.21
N SER A 22 14.94 0.81 0.14
CA SER A 22 16.02 1.66 -0.34
C SER A 22 15.52 2.99 -0.90
N ILE A 23 14.30 3.02 -1.48
CA ILE A 23 13.65 4.28 -1.89
C ILE A 23 13.35 5.15 -0.66
N ALA A 24 12.75 4.59 0.38
CA ALA A 24 12.47 5.32 1.63
C ALA A 24 13.74 5.88 2.26
N GLU A 25 14.80 5.07 2.35
CA GLU A 25 16.11 5.49 2.86
C GLU A 25 16.70 6.64 2.03
N GLY A 26 16.62 6.56 0.70
CA GLY A 26 17.07 7.63 -0.21
C GLY A 26 16.29 8.94 -0.07
N LEU A 27 15.06 8.88 0.44
CA LEU A 27 14.21 10.04 0.73
C LEU A 27 14.34 10.52 2.18
N ASN A 28 15.21 9.92 2.99
CA ASN A 28 15.34 10.18 4.43
C ASN A 28 14.02 9.96 5.21
N LEU A 29 13.26 8.93 4.82
CA LEU A 29 11.99 8.52 5.45
C LEU A 29 12.15 7.19 6.19
N LYS A 30 11.31 6.97 7.21
CA LYS A 30 11.26 5.68 7.93
C LYS A 30 10.44 4.67 7.13
N TYR A 31 11.02 3.52 6.80
CA TYR A 31 10.30 2.48 6.07
C TYR A 31 9.44 1.62 7.00
N ASP A 32 8.15 1.44 6.66
CA ASP A 32 7.24 0.53 7.36
C ASP A 32 6.38 -0.26 6.36
N ASP A 33 6.47 -1.59 6.39
CA ASP A 33 5.71 -2.47 5.50
C ASP A 33 4.54 -3.19 6.18
N THR A 34 4.12 -2.68 7.35
CA THR A 34 3.03 -3.27 8.15
C THR A 34 1.74 -3.31 7.35
N TYR A 35 1.40 -2.22 6.63
CA TYR A 35 0.20 -2.19 5.81
C TYR A 35 0.22 -3.32 4.78
N LEU A 36 1.29 -3.37 3.98
CA LEU A 36 1.50 -4.36 2.93
C LEU A 36 1.41 -5.79 3.49
N ASN A 37 2.09 -6.06 4.60
CA ASN A 37 2.21 -7.42 5.13
C ASN A 37 1.01 -7.89 5.95
N TYR A 38 0.15 -7.01 6.48
CA TYR A 38 -0.89 -7.40 7.44
C TYR A 38 -2.28 -6.81 7.20
N TYR A 39 -2.40 -5.69 6.48
CA TYR A 39 -3.66 -4.97 6.27
C TYR A 39 -4.06 -4.86 4.79
N ASN A 40 -3.18 -5.24 3.87
CA ASN A 40 -3.45 -5.22 2.43
C ASN A 40 -4.36 -6.35 1.96
N ASN A 41 -5.08 -7.01 2.88
CA ASN A 41 -6.28 -7.77 2.56
C ASN A 41 -7.43 -6.85 2.14
N ILE A 42 -7.31 -5.55 2.43
CA ILE A 42 -8.20 -4.50 1.95
C ILE A 42 -7.41 -3.57 1.04
N CYS A 43 -7.97 -3.25 -0.13
CA CYS A 43 -7.40 -2.28 -1.06
C CYS A 43 -7.44 -0.89 -0.42
N PRO A 44 -6.31 -0.18 -0.28
CA PRO A 44 -6.31 1.14 0.34
C PRO A 44 -6.97 2.21 -0.54
N ARG A 45 -7.20 1.97 -1.84
CA ARG A 45 -7.84 2.99 -2.69
C ARG A 45 -9.37 2.91 -2.65
N CYS A 46 -9.94 1.71 -2.71
CA CYS A 46 -11.40 1.51 -2.78
C CYS A 46 -12.03 0.88 -1.53
N ARG A 47 -11.24 0.42 -0.55
CA ARG A 47 -11.70 -0.29 0.67
C ARG A 47 -12.36 -1.66 0.43
N GLU A 48 -12.31 -2.16 -0.80
CA GLU A 48 -12.78 -3.49 -1.12
C GLU A 48 -11.75 -4.57 -0.74
N GLU A 49 -12.23 -5.78 -0.47
CA GLU A 49 -11.38 -6.93 -0.18
C GLU A 49 -10.51 -7.31 -1.39
N MET A 50 -9.24 -7.57 -1.12
CA MET A 50 -8.31 -8.10 -2.10
C MET A 50 -8.51 -9.62 -2.23
N THR A 51 -8.31 -10.16 -3.42
CA THR A 51 -8.33 -11.61 -3.60
C THR A 51 -7.14 -12.25 -2.88
N ILE A 52 -7.38 -13.11 -1.90
CA ILE A 52 -6.31 -13.84 -1.18
C ILE A 52 -6.48 -15.34 -1.40
N LYS A 53 -5.40 -16.02 -1.81
CA LYS A 53 -5.34 -17.47 -1.93
C LYS A 53 -4.13 -18.01 -1.19
N ASN A 54 -4.35 -18.82 -0.16
CA ASN A 54 -3.29 -19.38 0.70
C ASN A 54 -2.32 -18.29 1.20
N GLY A 55 -2.88 -17.20 1.74
CA GLY A 55 -2.11 -16.05 2.23
C GLY A 55 -1.46 -15.17 1.15
N ASN A 56 -1.53 -15.55 -0.13
CA ASN A 56 -0.98 -14.75 -1.23
C ASN A 56 -2.05 -13.80 -1.78
N VAL A 57 -1.71 -12.51 -1.88
CA VAL A 57 -2.53 -11.49 -2.52
C VAL A 57 -2.46 -11.67 -4.03
N LYS A 58 -3.61 -11.83 -4.68
CA LYS A 58 -3.78 -12.08 -6.12
C LYS A 58 -4.46 -10.90 -6.80
N ASN A 59 -4.38 -10.88 -8.13
CA ASN A 59 -5.00 -9.85 -8.97
C ASN A 59 -4.61 -8.41 -8.58
N ILE A 60 -3.35 -8.23 -8.20
CA ILE A 60 -2.77 -6.91 -7.96
C ILE A 60 -2.70 -6.17 -9.29
N GLY A 61 -3.17 -4.93 -9.31
CA GLY A 61 -3.04 -4.02 -10.45
C GLY A 61 -1.72 -3.29 -10.42
N ALA A 62 -1.41 -2.67 -9.27
CA ALA A 62 -0.16 -1.94 -9.06
C ALA A 62 0.33 -2.05 -7.60
N ILE A 63 1.61 -1.76 -7.41
CA ILE A 63 2.22 -1.49 -6.11
C ILE A 63 2.48 0.02 -6.06
N GLY A 64 1.87 0.69 -5.08
CA GLY A 64 2.11 2.09 -4.77
C GLY A 64 2.85 2.25 -3.45
N ALA A 65 3.14 3.50 -3.11
CA ALA A 65 3.67 3.87 -1.81
C ALA A 65 3.03 5.17 -1.35
N GLY A 66 2.77 5.26 -0.05
CA GLY A 66 2.33 6.48 0.61
C GLY A 66 3.39 6.99 1.57
N ILE A 67 3.27 8.25 1.94
CA ILE A 67 4.11 8.91 2.93
C ILE A 67 3.15 9.49 3.96
N LEU A 68 3.26 9.07 5.22
CA LEU A 68 2.57 9.72 6.33
C LEU A 68 3.33 10.99 6.67
N GLN A 69 2.84 12.14 6.22
CA GLN A 69 3.58 13.40 6.28
C GLN A 69 3.85 13.85 7.73
N THR A 70 2.95 13.50 8.65
CA THR A 70 3.06 13.86 10.07
C THR A 70 4.18 13.11 10.79
N THR A 71 4.44 11.86 10.41
CA THR A 71 5.36 10.96 11.13
C THR A 71 6.61 10.60 10.34
N GLY A 72 6.68 10.98 9.06
CA GLY A 72 7.83 10.73 8.18
C GLY A 72 7.97 9.26 7.78
N PHE A 73 6.89 8.48 7.87
CA PHE A 73 6.90 7.07 7.47
C PHE A 73 6.54 6.92 5.99
N TYR A 74 7.34 6.14 5.30
CA TYR A 74 7.09 5.62 3.98
C TYR A 74 6.54 4.21 4.08
N TYR A 75 5.42 3.93 3.43
CA TYR A 75 4.80 2.61 3.46
C TYR A 75 4.36 2.15 2.06
N PRO A 76 4.76 0.95 1.62
CA PRO A 76 4.26 0.37 0.39
C PRO A 76 2.85 -0.21 0.58
N TYR A 77 2.09 -0.27 -0.51
CA TYR A 77 0.79 -0.94 -0.55
C TYR A 77 0.49 -1.47 -1.95
N ALA A 78 -0.39 -2.49 -2.03
CA ALA A 78 -0.91 -3.03 -3.28
C ALA A 78 -2.34 -2.53 -3.52
N VAL A 79 -2.66 -2.19 -4.76
CA VAL A 79 -4.01 -1.82 -5.20
C VAL A 79 -4.59 -2.90 -6.13
N CYS A 80 -5.91 -3.07 -6.11
CA CYS A 80 -6.60 -3.99 -7.01
C CYS A 80 -6.49 -3.54 -8.48
N LYS A 81 -6.71 -4.47 -9.41
CA LYS A 81 -6.69 -4.19 -10.87
C LYS A 81 -7.63 -3.05 -11.27
N GLU A 82 -8.85 -3.02 -10.73
CA GLU A 82 -9.84 -2.00 -11.05
C GLU A 82 -9.36 -0.60 -10.66
N CYS A 83 -8.83 -0.49 -9.44
CA CYS A 83 -8.20 0.74 -8.94
C CYS A 83 -7.00 1.17 -9.78
N SER A 84 -6.19 0.23 -10.27
CA SER A 84 -5.05 0.55 -11.13
C SER A 84 -5.50 1.15 -12.47
N VAL A 85 -6.55 0.60 -13.08
CA VAL A 85 -7.11 1.14 -14.33
C VAL A 85 -7.74 2.52 -14.09
N ASP A 86 -8.42 2.71 -12.96
CA ASP A 86 -8.95 4.02 -12.56
C ASP A 86 -7.84 5.06 -12.37
N MET A 87 -6.73 4.69 -11.75
CA MET A 87 -5.56 5.56 -11.56
C MET A 87 -4.99 6.08 -12.89
N GLU A 88 -4.90 5.20 -13.91
CA GLU A 88 -4.39 5.55 -15.23
C GLU A 88 -5.31 6.53 -15.99
N LYS A 89 -6.62 6.47 -15.74
CA LYS A 89 -7.63 7.34 -16.39
C LYS A 89 -7.90 8.62 -15.61
N SER A 90 -7.59 8.63 -14.32
CA SER A 90 -7.82 9.76 -13.42
C SER A 90 -6.90 10.93 -13.73
N SER A 91 -7.42 12.14 -13.56
CA SER A 91 -6.58 13.34 -13.57
C SER A 91 -5.59 13.32 -12.40
N ARG A 92 -4.52 14.12 -12.52
CA ARG A 92 -3.55 14.31 -11.43
C ARG A 92 -4.21 14.71 -10.12
N LYS A 93 -5.13 15.69 -10.17
CA LYS A 93 -5.85 16.18 -8.99
C LYS A 93 -6.64 15.07 -8.29
N GLN A 94 -7.37 14.25 -9.04
CA GLN A 94 -8.11 13.11 -8.48
C GLN A 94 -7.17 12.08 -7.84
N ASN A 95 -6.01 11.84 -8.44
CA ASN A 95 -5.02 10.93 -7.87
C ASN A 95 -4.37 11.50 -6.60
N GLU A 96 -4.15 12.81 -6.51
CA GLU A 96 -3.69 13.49 -5.30
C GLU A 96 -4.72 13.38 -4.17
N GLU A 97 -6.00 13.68 -4.45
CA GLU A 97 -7.11 13.52 -3.49
C GLU A 97 -7.20 12.09 -2.95
N LYS A 98 -7.13 11.09 -3.85
CA LYS A 98 -7.12 9.68 -3.46
C LYS A 98 -5.89 9.28 -2.65
N SER A 99 -4.74 9.90 -2.90
CA SER A 99 -3.53 9.63 -2.13
C SER A 99 -3.68 10.12 -0.68
N SER A 100 -4.29 11.29 -0.48
CA SER A 100 -4.63 11.80 0.86
C SER A 100 -5.63 10.90 1.59
N GLU A 101 -6.66 10.41 0.90
CA GLU A 101 -7.61 9.45 1.48
C GLU A 101 -6.93 8.12 1.87
N ILE A 102 -5.97 7.65 1.06
CA ILE A 102 -5.16 6.46 1.37
C ILE A 102 -4.35 6.70 2.64
N GLU A 103 -3.65 7.83 2.73
CA GLU A 103 -2.84 8.22 3.88
C GLU A 103 -3.67 8.25 5.17
N GLU A 104 -4.82 8.93 5.15
CA GLU A 104 -5.71 9.03 6.31
C GLU A 104 -6.18 7.65 6.79
N TYR A 105 -6.56 6.77 5.87
CA TYR A 105 -6.99 5.43 6.26
C TYR A 105 -5.85 4.58 6.81
N VAL A 106 -4.69 4.60 6.17
CA VAL A 106 -3.54 3.80 6.61
C VAL A 106 -3.11 4.24 8.00
N GLY A 107 -3.07 5.55 8.26
CA GLY A 107 -2.81 6.11 9.58
C GLY A 107 -3.84 5.69 10.63
N LYS A 108 -5.11 5.50 10.25
CA LYS A 108 -6.16 4.99 11.16
C LYS A 108 -6.00 3.50 11.48
N VAL A 109 -5.57 2.68 10.51
CA VAL A 109 -5.53 1.21 10.69
C VAL A 109 -4.21 0.71 11.30
N ILE A 110 -3.15 1.51 11.29
CA ILE A 110 -1.84 1.15 11.86
C ILE A 110 -1.56 2.05 13.08
N PRO A 111 -1.79 1.54 14.32
CA PRO A 111 -1.76 2.38 15.52
C PRO A 111 -0.42 3.05 15.83
N HIS A 112 0.71 2.44 15.48
CA HIS A 112 2.04 3.05 15.72
C HIS A 112 2.45 4.06 14.64
N LEU A 113 1.65 4.17 13.58
CA LEU A 113 1.80 5.16 12.52
C LEU A 113 0.85 6.36 12.70
N ALA A 114 -0.10 6.26 13.64
CA ALA A 114 -0.95 7.38 14.04
C ALA A 114 -0.10 8.47 14.73
N PRO A 115 -0.36 9.77 14.45
CA PRO A 115 0.33 10.88 15.10
C PRO A 115 0.05 10.97 16.61
#